data_AF-A0A6P6J0N7-F1
#
_entry.id   AF-A0A6P6J0N7-F1
#
_cell.length_a   1.000
_cell.length_b   1.000
_cell.length_c   1.000
_cell.angle_alpha   90.00
_cell.angle_beta   90.00
_cell.angle_gamma   90.00
#
_symmetry.space_group_name_H-M   'P 1'
#
loop_
_entity.id
_entity.type
_entity.pdbx_description
1 polymer ?
#
loop_
_entity_poly.entity_id
_entity_poly.type
_entity_poly.pdbx_seq_one_letter_code
_entity_poly.pdbx_strand_id
1 'polypeptide(L)'
;MSWQGYVDNLMADGVCQDSAIVGCNSDSKYVWAAQEGGTFINITPTEIDVLVGKDRQSFFTNGLTLGSKKCSVIRDSLLVDNDWTMDIRTKSQGGEPTYNITVGKAAKVLVLVMGKEGVHGGGLNKKAYSMAKYLRDSGF
;
A
#
# COMPACT_ATOMS: atom_id res chain seq x y z
N MET A 1 -0.38 -18.84 9.18
CA MET A 1 -1.37 -18.07 8.41
C MET A 1 -0.81 -17.87 7.01
N SER A 2 -1.59 -18.10 5.95
CA SER A 2 -1.16 -17.82 4.58
C SER A 2 -1.13 -16.31 4.32
N TRP A 3 -0.43 -15.86 3.27
CA TRP A 3 -0.45 -14.44 2.87
C TRP A 3 -1.85 -13.95 2.53
N GLN A 4 -2.66 -14.80 1.91
CA GLN A 4 -4.07 -14.50 1.63
C GLN A 4 -4.87 -14.26 2.91
N GLY A 5 -4.60 -14.99 4.00
CA GLY A 5 -5.29 -14.75 5.28
C GLY A 5 -5.06 -13.34 5.84
N TYR A 6 -3.91 -12.70 5.57
CA TYR A 6 -3.68 -11.31 5.95
C TYR A 6 -4.47 -10.33 5.08
N VAL A 7 -4.58 -10.61 3.77
CA VAL A 7 -5.42 -9.83 2.84
C VAL A 7 -6.88 -9.90 3.29
N ASP A 8 -7.39 -11.11 3.52
CA ASP A 8 -8.77 -11.32 3.97
C ASP A 8 -9.05 -10.59 5.30
N ASN A 9 -8.09 -10.61 6.22
CA ASN A 9 -8.19 -9.88 7.49
C ASN A 9 -8.24 -8.36 7.30
N LEU A 10 -7.46 -7.79 6.39
CA LEU A 10 -7.48 -6.36 6.08
C LEU A 10 -8.82 -5.93 5.46
N MET A 11 -9.46 -6.82 4.72
CA MET A 11 -10.75 -6.62 4.04
C MET A 11 -11.97 -6.86 4.95
N ALA A 12 -11.81 -7.59 6.06
CA ALA A 12 -12.90 -8.14 6.87
C ALA A 12 -13.87 -7.10 7.48
N ASP A 13 -13.41 -5.88 7.77
CA ASP A 13 -14.27 -4.81 8.32
C ASP A 13 -15.09 -4.07 7.26
N GLY A 14 -14.91 -4.43 5.98
CA GLY A 14 -15.64 -3.83 4.86
C GLY A 14 -15.27 -2.38 4.55
N VAL A 15 -14.22 -1.83 5.18
CA VAL A 15 -13.75 -0.45 4.94
C VAL A 15 -12.90 -0.38 3.67
N CYS A 16 -12.15 -1.45 3.39
CA CYS A 16 -11.27 -1.52 2.22
C CYS A 16 -12.02 -2.08 1.00
N GLN A 17 -11.64 -1.62 -0.18
CA GLN A 17 -12.04 -2.21 -1.47
C GLN A 17 -10.91 -3.03 -2.10
N ASP A 18 -9.67 -2.81 -1.69
CA ASP A 18 -8.51 -3.55 -2.16
C ASP A 18 -7.46 -3.63 -1.05
N SER A 19 -6.72 -4.72 -1.00
CA SER A 19 -5.55 -4.87 -0.15
C SER A 19 -4.56 -5.87 -0.72
N ALA A 20 -3.28 -5.72 -0.36
CA ALA A 20 -2.24 -6.62 -0.81
C ALA A 20 -1.07 -6.70 0.17
N ILE A 21 -0.40 -7.85 0.15
CA ILE A 21 0.91 -8.06 0.75
C ILE A 21 1.91 -8.22 -0.39
N VAL A 22 2.92 -7.35 -0.41
CA VAL A 22 3.87 -7.26 -1.51
C VAL A 22 5.28 -7.38 -0.96
N GLY A 23 6.06 -8.34 -1.45
CA GLY A 23 7.46 -8.43 -1.07
C GLY A 23 8.27 -7.27 -1.66
N CYS A 24 9.17 -6.68 -0.87
CA CYS A 24 10.00 -5.55 -1.30
C CYS A 24 11.51 -5.81 -1.26
N ASN A 25 11.94 -7.02 -0.89
CA ASN A 25 13.34 -7.43 -0.97
C ASN A 25 13.74 -7.79 -2.40
N SER A 26 15.03 -7.71 -2.71
CA SER A 26 15.57 -7.95 -4.06
C SER A 26 15.27 -9.34 -4.61
N ASP A 27 15.21 -10.36 -3.75
CA ASP A 27 14.96 -11.76 -4.06
C ASP A 27 13.47 -12.14 -4.12
N SER A 28 12.58 -11.26 -3.63
CA SER A 28 11.15 -11.56 -3.49
C SER A 28 10.24 -10.40 -3.85
N LYS A 29 10.65 -9.57 -4.83
CA LYS A 29 9.98 -8.33 -5.23
C LYS A 29 8.77 -8.56 -6.14
N TYR A 30 7.66 -9.02 -5.57
CA TYR A 30 6.41 -9.28 -6.28
C TYR A 30 5.24 -9.34 -5.30
N VAL A 31 4.02 -9.39 -5.83
CA VAL A 31 2.79 -9.51 -5.03
C VAL A 31 2.69 -10.92 -4.44
N TRP A 32 2.71 -11.04 -3.11
CA TRP A 32 2.62 -12.33 -2.40
C TRP A 32 1.17 -12.78 -2.20
N ALA A 33 0.28 -11.82 -1.98
CA ALA A 33 -1.18 -12.01 -1.99
C ALA A 33 -1.86 -10.66 -2.25
N ALA A 34 -3.04 -10.69 -2.87
CA ALA A 34 -3.85 -9.51 -3.10
C ALA A 34 -5.34 -9.88 -3.19
N GLN A 35 -6.20 -8.89 -3.01
CA GLN A 35 -7.63 -9.05 -3.24
C GLN A 35 -7.90 -9.40 -4.70
N GLU A 36 -8.69 -10.45 -4.92
CA GLU A 36 -9.10 -10.86 -6.26
C GLU A 36 -9.93 -9.76 -6.93
N GLY A 37 -9.63 -9.47 -8.20
CA GLY A 37 -10.24 -8.38 -8.97
C GLY A 37 -9.76 -6.97 -8.57
N GLY A 38 -8.85 -6.87 -7.60
CA GLY A 38 -8.26 -5.61 -7.15
C GLY A 38 -7.27 -5.00 -8.16
N THR A 39 -6.88 -3.75 -7.91
CA THR A 39 -5.80 -3.06 -8.62
C THR A 39 -4.43 -3.59 -8.19
N PHE A 40 -4.25 -3.87 -6.89
CA PHE A 40 -2.95 -4.19 -6.33
C PHE A 40 -2.35 -5.52 -6.79
N ILE A 41 -3.16 -6.44 -7.32
CA ILE A 41 -2.67 -7.68 -7.93
C ILE A 41 -1.74 -7.42 -9.13
N ASN A 42 -1.88 -6.26 -9.78
CA ASN A 42 -1.12 -5.87 -10.97
C ASN A 42 0.13 -5.04 -10.64
N ILE A 43 0.50 -4.90 -9.36
CA ILE A 43 1.68 -4.12 -8.98
C ILE A 43 2.94 -4.76 -9.55
N THR A 44 3.75 -3.94 -10.21
CA THR A 44 4.99 -4.39 -10.87
C THR A 44 6.22 -4.22 -9.97
N PRO A 45 7.31 -4.97 -10.21
CA PRO A 45 8.59 -4.75 -9.53
C PRO A 45 9.10 -3.31 -9.63
N THR A 46 8.88 -2.65 -10.77
CA THR A 46 9.26 -1.24 -10.98
C THR A 46 8.47 -0.28 -10.10
N GLU A 47 7.17 -0.52 -9.91
CA GLU A 47 6.36 0.28 -8.98
C GLU A 47 6.81 0.06 -7.53
N ILE A 48 7.18 -1.18 -7.17
CA ILE A 48 7.75 -1.48 -5.85
C ILE A 48 9.06 -0.73 -5.64
N ASP A 49 9.93 -0.68 -6.66
CA ASP A 49 11.19 0.07 -6.61
C ASP A 49 10.99 1.57 -6.39
N VAL A 50 9.95 2.16 -6.98
CA VAL A 50 9.58 3.55 -6.71
C VAL A 50 9.12 3.70 -5.25
N LEU A 51 8.30 2.78 -4.74
CA LEU A 51 7.80 2.84 -3.36
C LEU A 51 8.90 2.73 -2.30
N VAL A 52 9.92 1.88 -2.50
CA VAL A 52 11.02 1.70 -1.52
C VAL A 52 12.32 2.41 -1.92
N GLY A 53 12.28 3.18 -3.02
CA GLY A 53 13.43 3.88 -3.57
C GLY A 53 14.01 4.93 -2.62
N LYS A 54 15.27 5.27 -2.86
CA LYS A 54 16.01 6.30 -2.10
C LYS A 54 15.50 7.72 -2.39
N ASP A 55 14.99 7.96 -3.58
CA ASP A 55 14.37 9.23 -3.93
C ASP A 55 12.99 9.31 -3.27
N ARG A 56 12.89 10.18 -2.26
CA ARG A 56 11.67 10.41 -1.49
C ARG A 56 10.96 11.71 -1.85
N GLN A 57 11.36 12.39 -2.93
CA GLN A 57 10.89 13.74 -3.27
C GLN A 57 10.20 13.78 -4.64
N SER A 58 10.72 13.06 -5.63
CA SER A 58 10.23 13.16 -7.02
C SER A 58 8.78 12.68 -7.22
N PHE A 59 8.27 11.80 -6.36
CA PHE A 59 6.87 11.37 -6.45
C PHE A 59 5.86 12.40 -5.92
N PHE A 60 6.29 13.46 -5.20
CA PHE A 60 5.39 14.55 -4.83
C PHE A 60 5.02 15.42 -6.03
N THR A 61 5.95 15.57 -6.99
CA THR A 61 5.72 16.34 -8.23
C THR A 61 5.14 15.46 -9.33
N ASN A 62 5.74 14.29 -9.57
CA ASN A 62 5.36 13.42 -10.69
C ASN A 62 4.21 12.47 -10.37
N GLY A 63 3.93 12.23 -9.08
CA GLY A 63 3.09 11.12 -8.64
C GLY A 63 3.80 9.77 -8.80
N LEU A 64 3.01 8.70 -8.65
CA LEU A 64 3.44 7.32 -8.88
C LEU A 64 2.28 6.50 -9.43
N THR A 65 2.53 5.26 -9.82
CA THR A 65 1.48 4.30 -10.18
C THR A 65 1.48 3.11 -9.23
N LEU A 66 0.29 2.56 -8.99
CA LEU A 66 0.09 1.29 -8.29
C LEU A 66 -0.83 0.43 -9.15
N GLY A 67 -0.33 -0.68 -9.69
CA GLY A 67 -1.13 -1.52 -10.60
C GLY A 67 -1.64 -0.74 -11.80
N SER A 68 -0.81 0.13 -12.38
CA SER A 68 -1.16 1.05 -13.47
C SER A 68 -2.16 2.17 -13.12
N LYS A 69 -2.66 2.26 -11.88
CA LYS A 69 -3.49 3.39 -11.43
C LYS A 69 -2.60 4.56 -11.02
N LYS A 70 -2.78 5.72 -11.63
CA LYS A 70 -2.06 6.95 -11.26
C LYS A 70 -2.47 7.42 -9.88
N CYS A 71 -1.50 7.84 -9.08
CA CYS A 71 -1.69 8.28 -7.71
C CYS A 71 -0.87 9.55 -7.40
N SER A 72 -1.28 10.28 -6.37
CA SER A 72 -0.55 11.38 -5.74
C SER A 72 -0.18 11.01 -4.32
N VAL A 73 1.04 11.33 -3.91
CA VAL A 73 1.51 11.14 -2.53
C VAL A 73 1.03 12.31 -1.69
N ILE A 74 0.39 12.02 -0.55
CA ILE A 74 -0.06 13.01 0.43
C ILE A 74 0.99 13.16 1.52
N ARG A 75 1.51 12.04 2.02
CA ARG A 75 2.51 11.99 3.09
C ARG A 75 3.45 10.82 2.87
N ASP A 76 4.72 11.03 3.13
CA ASP A 76 5.71 9.97 3.13
C ASP A 76 6.45 9.91 4.47
N SER A 77 6.28 8.80 5.17
CA SER A 77 7.02 8.44 6.37
C SER A 77 7.42 6.96 6.33
N LEU A 78 7.52 6.38 5.12
CA LEU A 78 7.71 4.95 4.91
C LEU A 78 9.06 4.45 5.45
N LEU A 79 10.08 5.31 5.42
CA LEU A 79 11.43 5.05 5.91
C LEU A 79 11.70 5.70 7.27
N VAL A 80 10.69 6.31 7.90
CA VAL A 80 10.82 6.92 9.23
C VAL A 80 10.53 5.86 10.28
N ASP A 81 11.45 5.71 11.23
CA ASP A 81 11.32 4.74 12.32
C ASP A 81 10.09 5.03 13.19
N ASN A 82 9.37 3.97 13.54
CA ASN A 82 8.11 3.97 14.29
C ASN A 82 6.89 4.58 13.59
N ASP A 83 7.02 5.04 12.33
CA ASP A 83 5.89 5.43 11.48
C ASP A 83 5.69 4.40 10.36
N TRP A 84 6.69 4.19 9.50
CA TRP A 84 6.66 3.19 8.42
C TRP A 84 5.44 3.26 7.50
N THR A 85 4.75 4.39 7.39
CA THR A 85 3.59 4.53 6.52
C THR A 85 3.74 5.62 5.46
N MET A 86 3.01 5.46 4.37
CA MET A 86 2.91 6.41 3.28
C MET A 86 1.45 6.52 2.86
N ASP A 87 0.93 7.73 2.81
CA ASP A 87 -0.45 8.00 2.43
C ASP A 87 -0.51 8.54 1.01
N ILE A 88 -1.38 7.93 0.23
CA ILE A 88 -1.49 8.10 -1.22
C ILE A 88 -2.97 8.28 -1.56
N ARG A 89 -3.27 8.98 -2.65
CA ARG A 89 -4.62 9.07 -3.19
C ARG A 89 -4.61 8.80 -4.69
N THR A 90 -5.58 8.05 -5.19
CA THR A 90 -5.71 7.82 -6.64
C THR A 90 -6.04 9.14 -7.34
N LYS A 91 -5.54 9.29 -8.56
CA LYS A 91 -5.89 10.40 -9.45
C LYS A 91 -7.05 10.00 -10.35
N SER A 92 -7.93 10.95 -10.58
CA SER A 92 -9.05 10.85 -11.52
C SER A 92 -8.72 11.61 -12.80
N GLN A 93 -9.12 11.08 -13.96
CA GLN A 93 -8.96 11.78 -15.25
C GLN A 93 -10.28 12.32 -15.80
N GLY A 94 -11.41 11.72 -15.43
CA GLY A 94 -12.74 12.04 -15.97
C GLY A 94 -13.79 12.34 -14.91
N GLY A 95 -13.38 12.63 -13.68
CA GLY A 95 -14.30 12.90 -12.58
C GLY A 95 -14.76 11.64 -11.84
N GLU A 96 -14.16 10.47 -12.12
CA GLU A 96 -14.41 9.27 -11.34
C GLU A 96 -13.98 9.44 -9.87
N PRO A 97 -14.61 8.71 -8.92
CA PRO A 97 -14.22 8.75 -7.53
C PRO A 97 -12.74 8.45 -7.31
N THR A 98 -12.16 9.14 -6.34
CA THR A 98 -10.77 8.91 -5.92
C THR A 98 -10.75 8.25 -4.54
N TYR A 99 -9.72 7.45 -4.30
CA TYR A 99 -9.64 6.58 -3.13
C TYR A 99 -8.34 6.85 -2.39
N ASN A 100 -8.44 6.84 -1.07
CA ASN A 100 -7.27 6.90 -0.21
C ASN A 100 -6.62 5.52 -0.15
N ILE A 101 -5.30 5.51 -0.19
CA ILE A 101 -4.44 4.33 -0.11
C ILE A 101 -3.42 4.60 0.99
N THR A 102 -3.19 3.62 1.84
CA THR A 102 -2.01 3.62 2.70
C THR A 102 -1.12 2.44 2.38
N VAL A 103 0.19 2.71 2.31
CA VAL A 103 1.25 1.69 2.29
C VAL A 103 1.91 1.67 3.66
N GLY A 104 1.96 0.50 4.31
CA GLY A 104 2.73 0.23 5.52
C GLY A 104 3.95 -0.63 5.21
N LYS A 105 5.11 -0.34 5.80
CA LYS A 105 6.36 -1.06 5.52
C LYS A 105 6.86 -1.88 6.71
N ALA A 106 6.93 -3.20 6.51
CA ALA A 106 7.65 -4.11 7.38
C ALA A 106 9.12 -4.26 6.95
N ALA A 107 9.83 -5.30 7.41
CA ALA A 107 11.23 -5.49 7.05
C ALA A 107 11.38 -5.93 5.58
N LYS A 108 10.55 -6.86 5.12
CA LYS A 108 10.61 -7.55 3.82
C LYS A 108 9.35 -7.36 2.98
N VAL A 109 8.27 -6.86 3.57
CA VAL A 109 6.97 -6.68 2.90
C VAL A 109 6.40 -5.28 3.03
N LEU A 110 5.56 -4.93 2.06
CA LEU A 110 4.66 -3.78 2.07
C LEU A 110 3.23 -4.29 2.24
N VAL A 111 2.48 -3.61 3.10
CA VAL A 111 1.06 -3.79 3.31
C VAL A 111 0.34 -2.65 2.61
N LEU A 112 -0.51 -2.95 1.64
CA LEU A 112 -1.29 -1.95 0.93
C LEU A 112 -2.77 -2.12 1.25
N VAL A 113 -3.44 -1.00 1.51
CA VAL A 113 -4.90 -0.96 1.69
C VAL A 113 -5.47 0.23 0.92
N MET A 114 -6.58 0.00 0.22
CA MET A 114 -7.35 1.05 -0.47
C MET A 114 -8.74 1.11 0.15
N GLY A 115 -9.15 2.27 0.64
CA GLY A 115 -10.49 2.47 1.19
C GLY A 115 -11.55 2.55 0.10
N LYS A 116 -12.78 2.16 0.42
CA LYS A 116 -13.97 2.44 -0.41
C LYS A 116 -14.19 3.95 -0.61
N GLU A 117 -15.10 4.31 -1.50
CA GLU A 117 -15.50 5.71 -1.70
C GLU A 117 -15.92 6.36 -0.36
N GLY A 118 -15.42 7.57 -0.10
CA GLY A 118 -15.70 8.32 1.12
C GLY A 118 -14.92 7.90 2.36
N VAL A 119 -14.14 6.81 2.32
CA VAL A 119 -13.34 6.36 3.48
C VAL A 119 -12.17 7.29 3.74
N HIS A 120 -12.07 7.79 4.97
CA HIS A 120 -11.02 8.71 5.39
C HIS A 120 -9.65 8.03 5.55
N GLY A 121 -8.59 8.69 5.08
CA GLY A 121 -7.22 8.15 5.06
C GLY A 121 -6.65 7.81 6.43
N GLY A 122 -6.99 8.57 7.49
CA GLY A 122 -6.47 8.31 8.83
C GLY A 122 -6.82 6.91 9.39
N GLY A 123 -8.00 6.38 9.06
CA GLY A 123 -8.40 5.04 9.46
C GLY A 123 -7.63 3.94 8.72
N LEU A 124 -7.44 4.12 7.40
CA LEU A 124 -6.60 3.25 6.57
C LEU A 124 -5.16 3.26 7.05
N ASN A 125 -4.68 4.44 7.44
CA ASN A 125 -3.32 4.59 7.91
C ASN A 125 -3.04 3.75 9.15
N LYS A 126 -3.89 3.90 10.17
CA LYS A 126 -3.82 3.10 11.39
C LYS A 126 -3.88 1.60 11.10
N LYS A 127 -4.74 1.17 10.18
CA LYS A 127 -4.89 -0.23 9.76
C LYS A 127 -3.60 -0.78 9.14
N ALA A 128 -3.04 -0.07 8.15
CA ALA A 128 -1.80 -0.48 7.49
C ALA A 128 -0.61 -0.48 8.48
N TYR A 129 -0.53 0.53 9.35
CA TYR A 129 0.48 0.62 10.40
C TYR A 129 0.44 -0.59 11.33
N SER A 130 -0.73 -0.91 11.89
CA SER A 130 -0.88 -2.02 12.83
C SER A 130 -0.49 -3.36 12.20
N MET A 131 -0.86 -3.59 10.94
CA MET A 131 -0.47 -4.81 10.23
C MET A 131 1.03 -4.84 9.92
N ALA A 132 1.61 -3.74 9.44
CA ALA A 132 3.04 -3.65 9.17
C ALA A 132 3.89 -3.86 10.44
N LYS A 133 3.45 -3.28 11.56
CA LYS A 133 4.07 -3.50 12.88
C LYS A 133 4.01 -4.97 13.29
N TYR A 134 2.84 -5.60 13.21
CA TYR A 134 2.69 -7.02 13.52
C TYR A 134 3.62 -7.91 12.67
N LEU A 135 3.70 -7.64 11.36
CA LEU A 135 4.57 -8.41 10.45
C LEU A 135 6.05 -8.20 10.79
N ARG A 136 6.45 -6.97 11.13
CA ARG A 136 7.81 -6.65 11.58
C ARG A 136 8.16 -7.39 12.87
N ASP A 137 7.27 -7.37 13.85
CA ASP A 137 7.45 -8.09 15.12
C ASP A 137 7.51 -9.62 14.90
N SER A 138 6.89 -10.10 13.81
CA SER A 138 6.92 -11.50 13.38
C SER A 138 8.13 -11.86 12.49
N GLY A 139 9.06 -10.92 12.24
CA GLY A 139 10.28 -11.15 11.46
C GLY A 139 10.15 -10.98 9.93
N PHE A 140 9.05 -10.37 9.48
CA PHE A 140 8.74 -10.08 8.08
C PHE A 140 8.82 -8.60 7.72
#